data_AF-A0A0U1RN81-F1
#
_entry.id   AF-A0A0U1RN81-F1
#
_cell.length_a   1.000
_cell.length_b   1.000
_cell.length_c   1.000
_cell.angle_alpha   90.00
_cell.angle_beta   90.00
_cell.angle_gamma   90.00
#
_symmetry.space_group_name_H-M   'P 1'
#
loop_
_entity.id
_entity.type
_entity.pdbx_description
1 polymer ?
#
loop_
_entity_poly.entity_id
_entity_poly.type
_entity_poly.pdbx_seq_one_letter_code
_entity_poly.pdbx_strand_id
1 'polypeptide(L)'
;MDRLLADSQTRMLLVAALLVLMVACAVVGAALVARAGRQQRSRAVVDRALAARDGHVAEPPPAGRMAAVASAAEHAGAKLEHGKLGDSLLASDDRKLIDACGFRNPARARAWFMLARLLLAGLAPLAAWLVLRARHADLPLAYVACAVFLGFGLGWMVPKWMLLRRIARRRECAEAELPLFIDLLRLLQGVGLSVDQSMHVLIQDFRSVMPVLGGELKIAAEQYARGRTREQSLSRLAQGFDNDDLSAICRLIVQVDRHGGAVQDPLARFAERVRERRRLELKARVARLTVKMTGVMVVTLLPALLIITGGSGFVALLRGMSQVMGEG
;
A
#
# COMPACT_ATOMS: atom_id res chain seq x y z
N MET A 1 26.86 29.63 -27.29
CA MET A 1 26.06 28.90 -26.29
C MET A 1 26.64 29.04 -24.88
N ASP A 2 27.96 29.02 -24.69
CA ASP A 2 28.58 29.07 -23.35
C ASP A 2 28.38 30.39 -22.59
N ARG A 3 28.30 31.55 -23.29
CA ARG A 3 27.97 32.84 -22.63
C ARG A 3 26.51 32.96 -22.17
N LEU A 4 25.59 32.21 -22.78
CA LEU A 4 24.18 32.17 -22.37
C LEU A 4 23.95 31.29 -21.14
N LEU A 5 24.86 30.35 -20.86
CA LEU A 5 24.83 29.47 -19.67
C LEU A 5 25.56 30.05 -18.45
N ALA A 6 26.42 31.06 -18.64
CA ALA A 6 27.20 31.70 -17.57
C ALA A 6 26.36 32.71 -16.75
N ASP A 7 25.41 33.38 -17.38
CA ASP A 7 24.60 34.39 -16.72
C ASP A 7 23.66 33.75 -15.68
N SER A 8 23.61 34.35 -14.49
CA SER A 8 22.80 33.85 -13.36
C SER A 8 21.31 34.07 -13.64
N GLN A 9 20.97 35.13 -14.36
CA GLN A 9 19.60 35.45 -14.74
C GLN A 9 19.06 34.47 -15.79
N THR A 10 19.84 34.12 -16.82
CA THR A 10 19.42 33.14 -17.83
C THR A 10 19.27 31.73 -17.25
N ARG A 11 20.17 31.31 -16.33
CA ARG A 11 20.02 30.04 -15.59
C ARG A 11 18.72 30.01 -14.76
N MET A 12 18.39 31.11 -14.09
CA MET A 12 17.16 31.21 -13.30
C MET A 12 15.90 31.15 -14.18
N LEU A 13 15.92 31.83 -15.33
CA LEU A 13 14.82 31.79 -16.30
C LEU A 13 14.63 30.40 -16.91
N LEU A 14 15.71 29.67 -17.21
CA LEU A 14 15.62 28.31 -17.76
C LEU A 14 15.03 27.31 -16.75
N VAL A 15 15.44 27.36 -15.47
CA VAL A 15 14.88 26.45 -14.47
C VAL A 15 13.42 26.81 -14.15
N ALA A 16 13.09 28.11 -14.09
CA ALA A 16 11.72 28.56 -13.94
C ALA A 16 10.85 28.10 -15.13
N ALA A 17 11.35 28.22 -16.36
CA ALA A 17 10.66 27.72 -17.55
C ALA A 17 10.46 26.20 -17.52
N LEU A 18 11.43 25.43 -17.01
CA LEU A 18 11.34 23.98 -16.91
C LEU A 18 10.37 23.53 -15.80
N LEU A 19 10.32 24.25 -14.68
CA LEU A 19 9.29 24.07 -13.64
C LEU A 19 7.90 24.44 -14.16
N VAL A 20 7.76 25.57 -14.85
CA VAL A 20 6.50 25.99 -15.46
C VAL A 20 6.08 24.98 -16.53
N LEU A 21 7.01 24.43 -17.33
CA LEU A 21 6.73 23.39 -18.32
C LEU A 21 6.28 22.09 -17.64
N MET A 22 6.92 21.66 -16.55
CA MET A 22 6.49 20.45 -15.83
C MET A 22 5.14 20.64 -15.14
N VAL A 23 4.90 21.80 -14.52
CA VAL A 23 3.61 22.16 -13.94
C VAL A 23 2.56 22.29 -15.05
N ALA A 24 2.90 22.89 -16.18
CA ALA A 24 2.01 22.99 -17.35
C ALA A 24 1.73 21.61 -17.94
N CYS A 25 2.68 20.70 -18.06
CA CYS A 25 2.46 19.33 -18.51
C CYS A 25 1.58 18.55 -17.51
N ALA A 26 1.78 18.75 -16.20
CA ALA A 26 0.93 18.14 -15.17
C ALA A 26 -0.50 18.72 -15.21
N VAL A 27 -0.64 20.05 -15.38
CA VAL A 27 -1.92 20.76 -15.46
C VAL A 27 -2.62 20.49 -16.79
N VAL A 28 -1.90 20.39 -17.91
CA VAL A 28 -2.42 20.05 -19.23
C VAL A 28 -2.80 18.58 -19.26
N GLY A 29 -2.00 17.68 -18.67
CA GLY A 29 -2.41 16.30 -18.44
C GLY A 29 -3.72 16.23 -17.65
N ALA A 30 -3.81 16.96 -16.53
CA ALA A 30 -5.03 17.05 -15.74
C ALA A 30 -6.20 17.73 -16.49
N ALA A 31 -5.93 18.73 -17.31
CA ALA A 31 -6.92 19.51 -18.05
C ALA A 31 -7.41 18.79 -19.30
N LEU A 32 -6.57 18.01 -19.99
CA LEU A 32 -6.95 17.10 -21.06
C LEU A 32 -7.82 15.99 -20.52
N VAL A 33 -7.48 15.44 -19.35
CA VAL A 33 -8.33 14.50 -18.63
C VAL A 33 -9.67 15.13 -18.24
N ALA A 34 -9.66 16.37 -17.74
CA ALA A 34 -10.88 17.10 -17.39
C ALA A 34 -11.70 17.58 -18.61
N ARG A 35 -11.05 17.86 -19.75
CA ARG A 35 -11.69 18.31 -21.01
C ARG A 35 -12.25 17.12 -21.79
N ALA A 36 -11.54 16.00 -21.85
CA ALA A 36 -12.08 14.74 -22.35
C ALA A 36 -13.32 14.32 -21.54
N GLY A 37 -13.30 14.54 -20.22
CA GLY A 37 -14.47 14.39 -19.35
C GLY A 37 -15.61 15.40 -19.61
N ARG A 38 -15.31 16.63 -20.07
CA ARG A 38 -16.32 17.66 -20.42
C ARG A 38 -16.93 17.44 -21.80
N GLN A 39 -16.16 16.98 -22.79
CA GLN A 39 -16.65 16.71 -24.14
C GLN A 39 -17.62 15.51 -24.17
N GLN A 40 -17.49 14.58 -23.22
CA GLN A 40 -18.46 13.50 -23.03
C GLN A 40 -19.73 13.93 -22.27
N ARG A 41 -19.69 15.06 -21.53
CA ARG A 41 -20.91 15.65 -20.95
C ARG A 41 -21.88 16.12 -22.04
N SER A 42 -21.41 16.61 -23.19
CA SER A 42 -22.33 17.01 -24.26
C SER A 42 -23.08 15.81 -24.85
N ARG A 43 -22.42 14.64 -24.94
CA ARG A 43 -23.05 13.38 -25.36
C ARG A 43 -24.03 12.83 -24.32
N ALA A 44 -23.69 12.90 -23.03
CA ALA A 44 -24.57 12.48 -21.95
C ALA A 44 -25.77 13.42 -21.71
N VAL A 45 -25.71 14.68 -22.17
CA VAL A 45 -26.86 15.61 -22.19
C VAL A 45 -27.84 15.23 -23.30
N VAL A 46 -27.35 14.71 -24.43
CA VAL A 46 -28.20 14.13 -25.49
C VAL A 46 -28.90 12.86 -24.99
N ASP A 47 -28.19 11.97 -24.28
CA ASP A 47 -28.79 10.77 -23.65
C ASP A 47 -29.75 11.14 -22.50
N ARG A 48 -29.45 12.20 -21.73
CA ARG A 48 -30.38 12.72 -20.71
C ARG A 48 -31.59 13.41 -21.32
N ALA A 49 -31.48 14.06 -22.47
CA ALA A 49 -32.64 14.62 -23.17
C ALA A 49 -33.55 13.49 -23.69
N LEU A 50 -32.98 12.34 -24.04
CA LEU A 50 -33.71 11.12 -24.35
C LEU A 50 -34.36 10.50 -23.10
N ALA A 51 -33.66 10.45 -21.96
CA ALA A 51 -34.17 9.88 -20.70
C ALA A 51 -35.11 10.83 -19.90
N ALA A 52 -35.02 12.15 -20.10
CA ALA A 52 -35.93 13.14 -19.52
C ALA A 52 -37.32 13.10 -20.17
N ARG A 53 -37.45 12.43 -21.34
CA ARG A 53 -38.74 12.03 -21.91
C ARG A 53 -39.48 11.02 -21.01
N ASP A 54 -38.77 10.33 -20.12
CA ASP A 54 -39.29 9.25 -19.26
C ASP A 54 -39.48 9.66 -17.77
N GLY A 55 -39.50 10.96 -17.46
CA GLY A 55 -40.21 11.49 -16.27
C GLY A 55 -39.75 11.06 -14.87
N HIS A 56 -38.50 11.36 -14.48
CA HIS A 56 -38.07 11.25 -13.07
C HIS A 56 -37.63 12.58 -12.46
N VAL A 57 -38.30 12.96 -11.36
CA VAL A 57 -38.10 14.18 -10.55
C VAL A 57 -36.92 13.99 -9.59
N ALA A 58 -36.06 15.00 -9.47
CA ALA A 58 -34.89 15.00 -8.57
C ALA A 58 -35.07 15.98 -7.40
N GLU A 59 -34.74 15.53 -6.19
CA GLU A 59 -34.76 16.28 -4.92
C GLU A 59 -33.70 17.40 -4.83
N PRO A 60 -33.93 18.45 -4.01
CA PRO A 60 -33.06 19.61 -3.93
C PRO A 60 -31.83 19.41 -3.01
N PRO A 61 -30.70 20.11 -3.27
CA PRO A 61 -29.43 19.90 -2.57
C PRO A 61 -29.32 20.63 -1.21
N PRO A 62 -28.53 20.10 -0.25
CA PRO A 62 -28.31 20.76 1.05
C PRO A 62 -27.21 21.85 0.98
N ALA A 63 -27.39 22.89 1.80
CA ALA A 63 -26.61 24.13 1.78
C ALA A 63 -25.28 24.07 2.56
N GLY A 64 -24.18 24.51 1.93
CA GLY A 64 -22.89 24.83 2.57
C GLY A 64 -21.67 24.60 1.66
N ARG A 65 -20.71 25.54 1.57
CA ARG A 65 -19.58 25.47 0.61
C ARG A 65 -18.65 24.26 0.82
N MET A 66 -18.43 23.80 2.05
CA MET A 66 -17.65 22.57 2.33
C MET A 66 -18.46 21.30 2.07
N ALA A 67 -19.75 21.31 2.36
CA ALA A 67 -20.67 20.22 2.01
C ALA A 67 -20.89 20.12 0.49
N ALA A 68 -20.82 21.25 -0.23
CA ALA A 68 -20.90 21.33 -1.68
C ALA A 68 -19.63 20.84 -2.37
N VAL A 69 -18.45 21.05 -1.77
CA VAL A 69 -17.19 20.47 -2.25
C VAL A 69 -17.12 18.97 -1.93
N ALA A 70 -17.59 18.54 -0.76
CA ALA A 70 -17.71 17.14 -0.38
C ALA A 70 -18.73 16.40 -1.27
N SER A 71 -19.91 16.97 -1.49
CA SER A 71 -20.94 16.40 -2.36
C SER A 71 -20.55 16.49 -3.82
N ALA A 72 -19.87 17.54 -4.29
CA ALA A 72 -19.34 17.60 -5.67
C ALA A 72 -18.25 16.55 -5.90
N ALA A 73 -17.40 16.28 -4.91
CA ALA A 73 -16.41 15.22 -4.95
C ALA A 73 -17.06 13.82 -4.89
N GLU A 74 -18.14 13.67 -4.14
CA GLU A 74 -18.93 12.42 -4.07
C GLU A 74 -19.71 12.16 -5.35
N HIS A 75 -20.33 13.17 -5.93
CA HIS A 75 -21.04 13.08 -7.21
C HIS A 75 -20.06 12.91 -8.38
N ALA A 76 -18.84 13.43 -8.29
CA ALA A 76 -17.77 13.17 -9.25
C ALA A 76 -17.23 11.74 -9.12
N GLY A 77 -17.07 11.22 -7.90
CA GLY A 77 -16.66 9.84 -7.62
C GLY A 77 -17.69 8.80 -8.07
N ALA A 78 -18.98 9.03 -7.77
CA ALA A 78 -20.07 8.12 -8.13
C ALA A 78 -20.40 8.12 -9.63
N LYS A 79 -20.17 9.23 -10.34
CA LYS A 79 -20.32 9.31 -11.81
C LYS A 79 -19.10 8.76 -12.57
N LEU A 80 -17.92 8.71 -11.94
CA LEU A 80 -16.74 8.02 -12.49
C LEU A 80 -16.87 6.49 -12.44
N GLU A 81 -17.75 5.97 -11.59
CA GLU A 81 -17.94 4.52 -11.37
C GLU A 81 -18.74 3.85 -12.51
N HIS A 82 -19.58 4.61 -13.22
CA HIS A 82 -20.46 4.08 -14.28
C HIS A 82 -20.01 4.41 -15.71
N GLY A 83 -18.95 5.20 -15.88
CA GLY A 83 -18.40 5.52 -17.21
C GLY A 83 -17.11 4.75 -17.47
N LYS A 84 -16.96 4.21 -18.70
CA LYS A 84 -15.73 3.58 -19.26
C LYS A 84 -14.46 4.46 -19.20
N LEU A 85 -14.51 5.60 -18.52
CA LEU A 85 -13.42 6.53 -18.19
C LEU A 85 -12.61 6.09 -16.96
N GLY A 86 -13.18 5.26 -16.08
CA GLY A 86 -12.40 4.61 -15.03
C GLY A 86 -11.24 3.81 -15.64
N ASP A 87 -11.47 3.19 -16.80
CA ASP A 87 -10.61 2.21 -17.46
C ASP A 87 -9.29 2.72 -18.02
N SER A 88 -9.18 3.99 -18.44
CA SER A 88 -7.98 4.47 -19.16
C SER A 88 -7.00 5.30 -18.32
N LEU A 89 -7.38 5.76 -17.13
CA LEU A 89 -6.59 6.76 -16.38
C LEU A 89 -5.91 6.26 -15.10
N LEU A 90 -6.41 5.18 -14.50
CA LEU A 90 -5.59 4.36 -13.62
C LEU A 90 -5.15 3.16 -14.42
N ALA A 91 -3.84 2.90 -14.49
CA ALA A 91 -3.36 1.57 -14.86
C ALA A 91 -4.16 0.54 -14.06
N SER A 92 -4.60 -0.54 -14.69
CA SER A 92 -5.38 -1.61 -14.07
C SER A 92 -4.74 -2.10 -12.76
N ASP A 93 -3.41 -2.02 -12.68
CA ASP A 93 -2.62 -2.32 -11.49
C ASP A 93 -2.87 -1.39 -10.30
N ASP A 94 -2.94 -0.06 -10.52
CA ASP A 94 -3.15 0.90 -9.43
C ASP A 94 -4.56 0.72 -8.82
N ARG A 95 -5.56 0.29 -9.59
CA ARG A 95 -6.89 -0.05 -9.04
C ARG A 95 -6.85 -1.27 -8.16
N LYS A 96 -6.19 -2.34 -8.62
CA LYS A 96 -6.02 -3.57 -7.82
C LYS A 96 -5.33 -3.26 -6.50
N LEU A 97 -4.32 -2.40 -6.50
CA LEU A 97 -3.62 -1.97 -5.28
C LEU A 97 -4.53 -1.17 -4.33
N ILE A 98 -5.35 -0.26 -4.85
CA ILE A 98 -6.28 0.53 -4.02
C ILE A 98 -7.39 -0.36 -3.43
N ASP A 99 -7.90 -1.29 -4.22
CA ASP A 99 -8.94 -2.22 -3.77
C ASP A 99 -8.38 -3.19 -2.71
N ALA A 100 -7.14 -3.66 -2.85
CA ALA A 100 -6.43 -4.48 -1.86
C ALA A 100 -6.18 -3.75 -0.53
N CYS A 101 -6.18 -2.41 -0.53
CA CYS A 101 -6.04 -1.61 0.70
C CYS A 101 -7.29 -1.62 1.59
N GLY A 102 -8.42 -2.16 1.12
CA GLY A 102 -9.64 -2.33 1.91
C GLY A 102 -10.26 -1.01 2.37
N PHE A 103 -10.17 0.03 1.54
CA PHE A 103 -10.82 1.31 1.84
C PHE A 103 -12.35 1.14 1.79
N ARG A 104 -13.03 1.66 2.82
CA ARG A 104 -14.49 1.59 2.98
C ARG A 104 -15.25 2.18 1.78
N ASN A 105 -14.67 3.21 1.15
CA ASN A 105 -15.16 3.81 -0.09
C ASN A 105 -14.02 3.83 -1.14
N PRO A 106 -13.97 2.86 -2.07
CA PRO A 106 -12.89 2.75 -3.06
C PRO A 106 -12.85 3.97 -4.00
N ALA A 107 -14.01 4.54 -4.36
CA ALA A 107 -14.08 5.74 -5.20
C ALA A 107 -13.41 6.97 -4.55
N ARG A 108 -13.65 7.21 -3.26
CA ARG A 108 -13.01 8.31 -2.51
C ARG A 108 -11.51 8.07 -2.37
N ALA A 109 -11.08 6.84 -2.10
CA ALA A 109 -9.66 6.50 -2.00
C ALA A 109 -8.91 6.73 -3.32
N ARG A 110 -9.53 6.39 -4.46
CA ARG A 110 -8.99 6.65 -5.81
C ARG A 110 -8.83 8.15 -6.08
N ALA A 111 -9.83 8.95 -5.74
CA ALA A 111 -9.78 10.41 -5.91
C ALA A 111 -8.67 11.05 -5.04
N TRP A 112 -8.59 10.66 -3.76
CA TRP A 112 -7.53 11.13 -2.86
C TRP A 112 -6.14 10.71 -3.32
N PHE A 113 -5.97 9.48 -3.83
CA PHE A 113 -4.71 9.01 -4.36
C PHE A 113 -4.26 9.82 -5.58
N MET A 114 -5.17 10.08 -6.54
CA MET A 114 -4.87 10.92 -7.71
C MET A 114 -4.48 12.34 -7.30
N LEU A 115 -5.23 12.93 -6.37
CA LEU A 115 -4.95 14.28 -5.87
C LEU A 115 -3.60 14.35 -5.14
N ALA A 116 -3.31 13.38 -4.27
CA ALA A 116 -2.02 13.28 -3.58
C ALA A 116 -0.86 13.10 -4.56
N ARG A 117 -1.02 12.27 -5.61
CA ARG A 117 0.00 12.06 -6.64
C ARG A 117 0.29 13.31 -7.44
N LEU A 118 -0.75 14.04 -7.85
CA LEU A 118 -0.61 15.29 -8.58
C LEU A 118 0.03 16.38 -7.72
N LEU A 119 -0.41 16.53 -6.47
CA LEU A 119 0.13 17.50 -5.53
C LEU A 119 1.60 17.20 -5.21
N LEU A 120 1.96 15.97 -4.87
CA LEU A 120 3.36 15.62 -4.59
C LEU A 120 4.24 15.74 -5.83
N ALA A 121 3.76 15.34 -7.01
CA ALA A 121 4.52 15.47 -8.25
C ALA A 121 4.81 16.94 -8.61
N GLY A 122 3.95 17.89 -8.21
CA GLY A 122 4.21 19.33 -8.38
C GLY A 122 5.02 19.95 -7.24
N LEU A 123 4.69 19.63 -5.99
CA LEU A 123 5.30 20.24 -4.82
C LEU A 123 6.72 19.73 -4.55
N ALA A 124 7.01 18.45 -4.80
CA ALA A 124 8.34 17.87 -4.58
C ALA A 124 9.44 18.51 -5.45
N PRO A 125 9.29 18.67 -6.78
CA PRO A 125 10.28 19.39 -7.59
C PRO A 125 10.38 20.88 -7.23
N LEU A 126 9.27 21.53 -6.87
CA LEU A 126 9.27 22.92 -6.43
C LEU A 126 10.05 23.10 -5.11
N ALA A 127 9.81 22.22 -4.14
CA ALA A 127 10.51 22.22 -2.87
C ALA A 127 12.01 21.91 -3.07
N ALA A 128 12.35 20.92 -3.90
CA ALA A 128 13.75 20.62 -4.24
C ALA A 128 14.45 21.87 -4.84
N TRP A 129 13.78 22.57 -5.75
CA TRP A 129 14.30 23.81 -6.33
C TRP A 129 14.50 24.92 -5.29
N LEU A 130 13.50 25.19 -4.45
CA LEU A 130 13.57 26.22 -3.41
C LEU A 130 14.67 25.93 -2.38
N VAL A 131 14.81 24.67 -1.94
CA VAL A 131 15.83 24.25 -0.97
C VAL A 131 17.24 24.39 -1.56
N LEU A 132 17.43 23.94 -2.80
CA LEU A 132 18.73 24.06 -3.47
C LEU A 132 19.12 25.52 -3.66
N ARG A 133 18.17 26.37 -4.05
CA ARG A 133 18.40 27.81 -4.18
C ARG A 133 18.73 28.48 -2.84
N ALA A 134 18.06 28.09 -1.76
CA ALA A 134 18.30 28.66 -0.43
C ALA A 134 19.65 28.22 0.18
N ARG A 135 20.16 27.04 -0.20
CA ARG A 135 21.42 26.50 0.34
C ARG A 135 22.64 26.82 -0.51
N HIS A 136 22.49 26.88 -1.83
CA HIS A 136 23.61 27.06 -2.75
C HIS A 136 23.18 27.86 -4.00
N ALA A 137 23.61 29.12 -4.09
CA ALA A 137 23.29 29.99 -5.22
C ALA A 137 24.04 29.62 -6.53
N ASP A 138 25.20 28.98 -6.42
CA ASP A 138 26.13 28.76 -7.54
C ASP A 138 26.18 27.32 -8.08
N LEU A 139 25.17 26.50 -7.81
CA LEU A 139 25.15 25.12 -8.31
C LEU A 139 25.07 25.08 -9.85
N PRO A 140 25.77 24.13 -10.50
CA PRO A 140 25.67 23.93 -11.94
C PRO A 140 24.23 23.55 -12.32
N LEU A 141 23.76 24.08 -13.46
CA LEU A 141 22.40 23.88 -13.96
C LEU A 141 22.02 22.39 -14.04
N ALA A 142 22.97 21.53 -14.41
CA ALA A 142 22.78 20.08 -14.50
C ALA A 142 22.38 19.46 -13.15
N TYR A 143 22.96 19.92 -12.05
CA TYR A 143 22.65 19.40 -10.71
C TYR A 143 21.24 19.80 -10.27
N VAL A 144 20.86 21.05 -10.52
CA VAL A 144 19.50 21.55 -10.24
C VAL A 144 18.47 20.83 -11.09
N ALA A 145 18.72 20.66 -12.38
CA ALA A 145 17.83 19.91 -13.28
C ALA A 145 17.67 18.44 -12.84
N CYS A 146 18.77 17.78 -12.47
CA CYS A 146 18.75 16.41 -11.97
C CYS A 146 17.92 16.29 -10.68
N ALA A 147 18.13 17.20 -9.72
CA ALA A 147 17.41 17.18 -8.45
C ALA A 147 15.91 17.47 -8.60
N VAL A 148 15.53 18.38 -9.49
CA VAL A 148 14.13 18.65 -9.82
C VAL A 148 13.49 17.44 -10.51
N PHE A 149 14.19 16.80 -11.44
CA PHE A 149 13.71 15.57 -12.10
C PHE A 149 13.53 14.41 -11.11
N LEU A 150 14.51 14.19 -10.22
CA LEU A 150 14.42 13.23 -9.12
C LEU A 150 13.26 13.56 -8.18
N GLY A 151 13.06 14.84 -7.85
CA GLY A 151 11.94 15.32 -7.04
C GLY A 151 10.59 15.00 -7.66
N PHE A 152 10.43 15.19 -8.97
CA PHE A 152 9.23 14.80 -9.71
C PHE A 152 9.00 13.28 -9.66
N GLY A 153 10.02 12.48 -9.97
CA GLY A 153 9.94 11.02 -9.95
C GLY A 153 9.58 10.46 -8.56
N LEU A 154 10.23 10.98 -7.51
CA LEU A 154 9.92 10.61 -6.13
C LEU A 154 8.52 11.06 -5.72
N GLY A 155 8.12 12.30 -6.03
CA GLY A 155 6.78 12.82 -5.75
C GLY A 155 5.68 11.96 -6.39
N TRP A 156 5.91 11.46 -7.60
CA TRP A 156 4.99 10.58 -8.29
C TRP A 156 4.93 9.15 -7.71
N MET A 157 6.04 8.65 -7.17
CA MET A 157 6.18 7.25 -6.72
C MET A 157 5.88 7.04 -5.23
N VAL A 158 6.07 8.07 -4.39
CA VAL A 158 5.81 8.02 -2.94
C VAL A 158 4.40 7.53 -2.59
N PRO A 159 3.30 8.04 -3.20
CA PRO A 159 1.96 7.56 -2.90
C PRO A 159 1.78 6.06 -3.19
N LYS A 160 2.40 5.55 -4.26
CA LYS A 160 2.36 4.12 -4.63
C LYS A 160 3.07 3.27 -3.58
N TRP A 161 4.23 3.70 -3.09
CA TRP A 161 4.93 3.01 -2.02
C TRP A 161 4.17 3.01 -0.70
N MET A 162 3.49 4.11 -0.34
CA MET A 162 2.63 4.15 0.85
C MET A 162 1.49 3.12 0.75
N LEU A 163 0.89 3.00 -0.43
CA LEU A 163 -0.15 2.02 -0.70
C LEU A 163 0.37 0.58 -0.57
N LEU A 164 1.51 0.28 -1.20
CA LEU A 164 2.17 -1.03 -1.09
C LEU A 164 2.51 -1.39 0.36
N ARG A 165 3.05 -0.44 1.13
CA ARG A 165 3.31 -0.63 2.58
C ARG A 165 2.04 -0.91 3.36
N ARG A 166 0.94 -0.24 3.03
CA ARG A 166 -0.38 -0.50 3.67
C ARG A 166 -0.90 -1.89 3.32
N ILE A 167 -0.80 -2.31 2.07
CA ILE A 167 -1.19 -3.65 1.62
C ILE A 167 -0.38 -4.71 2.36
N ALA A 168 0.95 -4.56 2.40
CA ALA A 168 1.84 -5.48 3.10
C ALA A 168 1.45 -5.63 4.58
N ARG A 169 1.24 -4.50 5.28
CA ARG A 169 0.76 -4.52 6.67
C ARG A 169 -0.59 -5.22 6.84
N ARG A 170 -1.54 -4.98 5.92
CA ARG A 170 -2.84 -5.68 5.96
C ARG A 170 -2.69 -7.18 5.75
N ARG A 171 -1.79 -7.62 4.84
CA ARG A 171 -1.49 -9.04 4.62
C ARG A 171 -0.92 -9.69 5.87
N GLU A 172 0.06 -9.04 6.51
CA GLU A 172 0.64 -9.51 7.78
C GLU A 172 -0.41 -9.59 8.89
N CYS A 173 -1.28 -8.58 9.02
CA CYS A 173 -2.37 -8.60 9.99
C CYS A 173 -3.36 -9.75 9.70
N ALA A 174 -3.76 -9.94 8.44
CA ALA A 174 -4.67 -11.02 8.06
C ALA A 174 -4.08 -12.41 8.35
N GLU A 175 -2.79 -12.62 8.07
CA GLU A 175 -2.08 -13.85 8.39
C GLU A 175 -2.00 -14.11 9.90
N ALA A 176 -1.80 -13.05 10.69
CA ALA A 176 -1.81 -13.14 12.16
C ALA A 176 -3.21 -13.41 12.74
N GLU A 177 -4.27 -12.88 12.11
CA GLU A 177 -5.67 -13.05 12.52
C GLU A 177 -6.24 -14.43 12.11
N LEU A 178 -5.70 -15.05 11.06
CA LEU A 178 -6.22 -16.28 10.46
C LEU A 178 -6.35 -17.48 11.43
N PRO A 179 -5.38 -17.81 12.29
CA PRO A 179 -5.52 -18.90 13.24
C PRO A 179 -6.68 -18.68 14.22
N LEU A 180 -6.85 -17.44 14.69
CA LEU A 180 -7.94 -17.07 15.59
C LEU A 180 -9.30 -17.19 14.89
N PHE A 181 -9.38 -16.76 13.63
CA PHE A 181 -10.58 -16.92 12.82
C PHE A 181 -10.99 -18.40 12.70
N ILE A 182 -10.05 -19.29 12.38
CA ILE A 182 -10.30 -20.73 12.24
C ILE A 182 -10.75 -21.33 13.58
N ASP A 183 -10.08 -20.97 14.68
CA ASP A 183 -10.40 -21.48 16.01
C ASP A 183 -11.81 -21.07 16.46
N LEU A 184 -12.16 -19.80 16.29
CA LEU A 184 -13.50 -19.29 16.61
C LEU A 184 -14.57 -19.93 15.72
N LEU A 185 -14.32 -20.03 14.41
CA LEU A 185 -15.24 -20.71 13.50
C LEU A 185 -15.46 -22.17 13.91
N ARG A 186 -14.40 -22.89 14.29
CA ARG A 186 -14.49 -24.27 14.78
C ARG A 186 -15.27 -24.37 16.08
N LEU A 187 -15.05 -23.47 17.03
CA LEU A 187 -15.77 -23.46 18.30
C LEU A 187 -17.26 -23.22 18.09
N LEU A 188 -17.63 -22.24 17.26
CA LEU A 188 -19.03 -21.92 16.96
C LEU A 188 -19.72 -23.09 16.23
N GLN A 189 -19.06 -23.70 15.24
CA GLN A 189 -19.54 -24.93 14.59
C GLN A 189 -19.65 -26.11 15.57
N GLY A 190 -18.74 -26.18 16.56
CA GLY A 190 -18.73 -27.19 17.61
C GLY A 190 -19.99 -27.20 18.48
N VAL A 191 -20.56 -26.02 18.70
CA VAL A 191 -21.80 -25.82 19.47
C VAL A 191 -23.06 -25.97 18.59
N GLY A 192 -22.90 -26.25 17.30
CA GLY A 192 -24.00 -26.51 16.36
C GLY A 192 -24.53 -25.28 15.62
N LEU A 193 -23.84 -24.13 15.69
CA LEU A 193 -24.19 -22.97 14.86
C LEU A 193 -23.97 -23.30 13.38
N SER A 194 -24.86 -22.83 12.50
CA SER A 194 -24.61 -22.90 11.06
C SER A 194 -23.41 -22.03 10.67
N VAL A 195 -22.82 -22.30 9.49
CA VAL A 195 -21.69 -21.50 8.97
C VAL A 195 -22.07 -20.01 8.88
N ASP A 196 -23.29 -19.73 8.48
CA ASP A 196 -23.80 -18.35 8.33
C ASP A 196 -23.97 -17.65 9.67
N GLN A 197 -24.54 -18.35 10.65
CA GLN A 197 -24.65 -17.83 12.01
C GLN A 197 -23.26 -17.60 12.62
N SER A 198 -22.34 -18.54 12.42
CA SER A 198 -20.97 -18.43 12.91
C SER A 198 -20.24 -17.24 12.28
N MET A 199 -20.37 -17.05 10.96
CA MET A 199 -19.82 -15.88 10.27
C MET A 199 -20.44 -14.58 10.79
N HIS A 200 -21.75 -14.55 11.05
CA HIS A 200 -22.41 -13.37 11.59
C HIS A 200 -21.88 -12.98 12.98
N VAL A 201 -21.76 -13.96 13.89
CA VAL A 201 -21.16 -13.78 15.23
C VAL A 201 -19.73 -13.27 15.11
N LEU A 202 -18.90 -13.86 14.23
CA LEU A 202 -17.53 -13.42 13.99
C LEU A 202 -17.45 -11.96 13.50
N ILE A 203 -18.37 -11.54 12.65
CA ILE A 203 -18.41 -10.18 12.08
C ILE A 203 -18.88 -9.15 13.11
N GLN A 204 -19.84 -9.49 13.96
CA GLN A 204 -20.43 -8.59 14.96
C GLN A 204 -19.55 -8.49 16.20
N ASP A 205 -19.20 -9.63 16.81
CA ASP A 205 -18.67 -9.68 18.17
C ASP A 205 -17.14 -9.67 18.21
N PHE A 206 -16.49 -10.22 17.18
CA PHE A 206 -15.03 -10.40 17.14
C PHE A 206 -14.30 -9.39 16.23
N ARG A 207 -14.98 -8.33 15.80
CA ARG A 207 -14.40 -7.30 14.93
C ARG A 207 -13.24 -6.53 15.56
N SER A 208 -13.21 -6.41 16.89
CA SER A 208 -12.15 -5.72 17.62
C SER A 208 -10.82 -6.51 17.61
N VAL A 209 -10.90 -7.84 17.64
CA VAL A 209 -9.73 -8.73 17.68
C VAL A 209 -9.28 -9.18 16.28
N MET A 210 -10.17 -9.16 15.29
CA MET A 210 -9.88 -9.46 13.89
C MET A 210 -10.36 -8.32 12.97
N PRO A 211 -9.75 -7.12 13.05
CA PRO A 211 -10.22 -5.97 12.31
C PRO A 211 -10.06 -6.12 10.79
N VAL A 212 -9.05 -6.85 10.31
CA VAL A 212 -8.81 -7.03 8.87
C VAL A 212 -9.72 -8.10 8.30
N LEU A 213 -9.67 -9.33 8.84
CA LEU A 213 -10.47 -10.45 8.37
C LEU A 213 -11.96 -10.23 8.65
N GLY A 214 -12.33 -9.73 9.84
CA GLY A 214 -13.73 -9.41 10.16
C GLY A 214 -14.31 -8.34 9.23
N GLY A 215 -13.50 -7.36 8.83
CA GLY A 215 -13.90 -6.35 7.84
C GLY A 215 -14.16 -6.94 6.44
N GLU A 216 -13.32 -7.86 5.99
CA GLU A 216 -13.50 -8.49 4.67
C GLU A 216 -14.58 -9.57 4.66
N LEU A 217 -14.74 -10.30 5.76
CA LEU A 217 -15.87 -11.22 5.97
C LEU A 217 -17.19 -10.47 5.93
N LYS A 218 -17.26 -9.26 6.52
CA LYS A 218 -18.43 -8.40 6.40
C LYS A 218 -18.74 -8.05 4.94
N ILE A 219 -17.73 -7.67 4.16
CA ILE A 219 -17.90 -7.38 2.73
C ILE A 219 -18.39 -8.63 1.98
N ALA A 220 -17.84 -9.81 2.28
CA ALA A 220 -18.28 -11.07 1.67
C ALA A 220 -19.73 -11.41 2.05
N ALA A 221 -20.12 -11.22 3.31
CA ALA A 221 -21.48 -11.44 3.78
C ALA A 221 -22.48 -10.47 3.12
N GLU A 222 -22.12 -9.19 2.98
CA GLU A 222 -22.93 -8.20 2.28
C GLU A 222 -23.07 -8.52 0.79
N GLN A 223 -22.02 -9.03 0.14
CA GLN A 223 -22.07 -9.47 -1.26
C GLN A 223 -23.01 -10.66 -1.44
N TYR A 224 -22.92 -11.64 -0.53
CA TYR A 224 -23.82 -12.79 -0.51
C TYR A 224 -25.28 -12.36 -0.31
N ALA A 225 -25.55 -11.46 0.65
CA ALA A 225 -26.89 -10.91 0.89
C ALA A 225 -27.46 -10.14 -0.32
N ARG A 226 -26.61 -9.59 -1.19
CA ARG A 226 -27.00 -8.94 -2.45
C ARG A 226 -27.18 -9.90 -3.63
N GLY A 227 -27.21 -11.21 -3.37
CA GLY A 227 -27.46 -12.25 -4.38
C GLY A 227 -26.21 -12.79 -5.09
N ARG A 228 -24.98 -12.44 -4.68
CA ARG A 228 -23.79 -13.14 -5.17
C ARG A 228 -23.70 -14.54 -4.54
N THR A 229 -23.11 -15.48 -5.27
CA THR A 229 -22.90 -16.82 -4.72
C THR A 229 -21.85 -16.77 -3.60
N ARG A 230 -21.91 -17.75 -2.68
CA ARG A 230 -20.94 -17.88 -1.58
C ARG A 230 -19.51 -18.01 -2.12
N GLU A 231 -19.37 -18.83 -3.16
CA GLU A 231 -18.12 -19.06 -3.88
C GLU A 231 -17.53 -17.76 -4.44
N GLN A 232 -18.34 -16.94 -5.11
CA GLN A 232 -17.88 -15.63 -5.63
C GLN A 232 -17.47 -14.67 -4.51
N SER A 233 -18.24 -14.62 -3.44
CA SER A 233 -18.04 -13.68 -2.33
C SER A 233 -16.76 -14.00 -1.54
N LEU A 234 -16.51 -15.29 -1.26
CA LEU A 234 -15.29 -15.74 -0.57
C LEU A 234 -14.07 -15.82 -1.50
N SER A 235 -14.25 -16.04 -2.81
CA SER A 235 -13.15 -16.04 -3.79
C SER A 235 -12.44 -14.67 -3.84
N ARG A 236 -13.20 -13.57 -3.75
CA ARG A 236 -12.63 -12.22 -3.62
C ARG A 236 -11.71 -12.09 -2.40
N LEU A 237 -12.15 -12.62 -1.25
CA LEU A 237 -11.36 -12.60 -0.01
C LEU A 237 -10.08 -13.42 -0.17
N ALA A 238 -10.19 -14.65 -0.69
CA ALA A 238 -9.05 -15.53 -0.94
C ALA A 238 -7.97 -14.87 -1.83
N GLN A 239 -8.40 -14.25 -2.94
CA GLN A 239 -7.49 -13.60 -3.89
C GLN A 239 -6.90 -12.27 -3.38
N GLY A 240 -7.54 -11.61 -2.41
CA GLY A 240 -7.13 -10.27 -1.96
C GLY A 240 -5.85 -10.24 -1.14
N PHE A 241 -5.55 -11.33 -0.41
CA PHE A 241 -4.44 -11.36 0.54
C PHE A 241 -3.25 -12.19 0.10
N ASP A 242 -3.37 -12.96 -0.99
CA ASP A 242 -2.26 -13.78 -1.52
C ASP A 242 -1.70 -14.74 -0.46
N ASN A 243 -2.62 -15.40 0.26
CA ASN A 243 -2.33 -16.33 1.34
C ASN A 243 -3.03 -17.67 1.05
N ASP A 244 -2.23 -18.73 0.94
CA ASP A 244 -2.69 -20.08 0.59
C ASP A 244 -3.61 -20.67 1.67
N ASP A 245 -3.31 -20.43 2.94
CA ASP A 245 -4.12 -20.92 4.07
C ASP A 245 -5.48 -20.21 4.11
N LEU A 246 -5.51 -18.90 3.85
CA LEU A 246 -6.77 -18.14 3.72
C LEU A 246 -7.58 -18.64 2.51
N SER A 247 -6.92 -18.97 1.40
CA SER A 247 -7.57 -19.51 0.22
C SER A 247 -8.16 -20.90 0.49
N ALA A 248 -7.41 -21.75 1.21
CA ALA A 248 -7.85 -23.08 1.59
C ALA A 248 -9.07 -23.04 2.52
N ILE A 249 -9.06 -22.19 3.55
CA ILE A 249 -10.20 -22.08 4.47
C ILE A 249 -11.45 -21.55 3.75
N CYS A 250 -11.32 -20.58 2.84
CA CYS A 250 -12.45 -20.08 2.06
C CYS A 250 -13.08 -21.19 1.19
N ARG A 251 -12.26 -22.02 0.55
CA ARG A 251 -12.76 -23.17 -0.23
C ARG A 251 -13.45 -24.21 0.64
N LEU A 252 -12.88 -24.50 1.82
CA LEU A 252 -13.50 -25.41 2.79
C LEU A 252 -14.87 -24.90 3.24
N ILE A 253 -15.00 -23.60 3.54
CA ILE A 253 -16.29 -22.99 3.91
C ILE A 253 -17.32 -23.14 2.79
N VAL A 254 -16.95 -22.87 1.53
CA VAL A 254 -17.85 -23.05 0.36
C VAL A 254 -18.26 -24.51 0.19
N GLN A 255 -17.33 -25.45 0.38
CA GLN A 255 -17.61 -26.87 0.24
C GLN A 255 -18.60 -27.36 1.30
N VAL A 256 -18.42 -26.90 2.54
CA VAL A 256 -19.28 -27.21 3.69
C VAL A 256 -20.69 -26.67 3.47
N ASP A 257 -20.81 -25.41 3.04
CA ASP A 257 -22.08 -24.77 2.73
C ASP A 257 -22.91 -25.56 1.70
N ARG A 258 -22.25 -26.13 0.67
CA ARG A 258 -22.91 -26.92 -0.37
C ARG A 258 -23.27 -28.35 0.02
N HIS A 259 -22.46 -29.03 0.84
CA HIS A 259 -22.56 -30.48 1.04
C HIS A 259 -22.98 -30.91 2.45
N GLY A 260 -23.11 -29.98 3.40
CA GLY A 260 -23.70 -30.25 4.72
C GLY A 260 -23.01 -31.34 5.55
N GLY A 261 -21.69 -31.50 5.41
CA GLY A 261 -20.91 -32.52 6.11
C GLY A 261 -20.34 -32.09 7.46
N ALA A 262 -19.89 -33.05 8.28
CA ALA A 262 -19.21 -32.80 9.55
C ALA A 262 -17.92 -31.99 9.34
N VAL A 263 -17.99 -30.69 9.62
CA VAL A 263 -16.92 -29.71 9.39
C VAL A 263 -15.81 -29.79 10.43
N GLN A 264 -16.08 -30.46 11.54
CA GLN A 264 -15.22 -30.39 12.73
C GLN A 264 -13.85 -31.03 12.49
N ASP A 265 -13.78 -32.20 11.85
CA ASP A 265 -12.51 -32.91 11.63
C ASP A 265 -11.60 -32.25 10.59
N PRO A 266 -12.09 -31.80 9.41
CA PRO A 266 -11.26 -31.04 8.48
C PRO A 266 -10.77 -29.72 9.06
N LEU A 267 -11.63 -29.01 9.79
CA LEU A 267 -11.32 -27.72 10.38
C LEU A 267 -10.37 -27.85 11.56
N ALA A 268 -10.51 -28.90 12.39
CA ALA A 268 -9.58 -29.22 13.48
C ALA A 268 -8.19 -29.56 12.93
N ARG A 269 -8.10 -30.45 11.94
CA ARG A 269 -6.82 -30.76 11.28
C ARG A 269 -6.20 -29.53 10.62
N PHE A 270 -7.01 -28.68 10.00
CA PHE A 270 -6.53 -27.42 9.42
C PHE A 270 -6.00 -26.46 10.49
N ALA A 271 -6.74 -26.29 11.59
CA ALA A 271 -6.33 -25.46 12.72
C ALA A 271 -5.01 -25.96 13.34
N GLU A 272 -4.85 -27.27 13.51
CA GLU A 272 -3.61 -27.88 13.99
C GLU A 272 -2.43 -27.59 13.05
N ARG A 273 -2.61 -27.78 11.73
CA ARG A 273 -1.57 -27.45 10.74
C ARG A 273 -1.16 -25.99 10.79
N VAL A 274 -2.12 -25.06 10.86
CA VAL A 274 -1.84 -23.62 10.94
C VAL A 274 -1.08 -23.27 12.23
N ARG A 275 -1.46 -23.87 13.37
CA ARG A 275 -0.75 -23.69 14.65
C ARG A 275 0.67 -24.27 14.61
N GLU A 276 0.84 -25.45 14.03
CA GLU A 276 2.13 -26.10 13.89
C GLU A 276 3.07 -25.29 12.99
N ARG A 277 2.58 -24.83 11.83
CA ARG A 277 3.30 -23.92 10.94
C ARG A 277 3.80 -22.68 11.68
N ARG A 278 2.93 -22.03 12.46
CA ARG A 278 3.30 -20.86 13.27
C ARG A 278 4.39 -21.20 14.31
N ARG A 279 4.31 -22.37 14.96
CA ARG A 279 5.36 -22.84 15.90
C ARG A 279 6.69 -23.05 15.17
N LEU A 280 6.69 -23.62 13.98
CA LEU A 280 7.89 -23.82 13.16
C LEU A 280 8.50 -22.49 12.71
N GLU A 281 7.67 -21.53 12.29
CA GLU A 281 8.14 -20.18 11.91
C GLU A 281 8.76 -19.44 13.09
N LEU A 282 8.17 -19.54 14.29
CA LEU A 282 8.75 -19.00 15.52
C LEU A 282 10.09 -19.67 15.84
N LYS A 283 10.17 -21.00 15.78
CA LYS A 283 11.44 -21.75 15.96
C LYS A 283 12.49 -21.31 14.96
N ALA A 284 12.12 -21.14 13.68
CA ALA A 284 13.02 -20.67 12.63
C ALA A 284 13.47 -19.22 12.84
N ARG A 285 12.61 -18.35 13.39
CA ARG A 285 12.97 -16.98 13.77
C ARG A 285 13.95 -16.97 14.93
N VAL A 286 13.70 -17.77 15.98
CA VAL A 286 14.62 -17.92 17.12
C VAL A 286 15.98 -18.43 16.66
N ALA A 287 16.02 -19.49 15.85
CA ALA A 287 17.26 -20.03 15.30
C ALA A 287 18.06 -18.98 14.50
N ARG A 288 17.38 -18.20 13.64
CA ARG A 288 18.03 -17.10 12.89
C ARG A 288 18.56 -15.99 13.81
N LEU A 289 17.88 -15.68 14.92
CA LEU A 289 18.37 -14.73 15.91
C LEU A 289 19.62 -15.28 16.61
N THR A 290 19.62 -16.55 17.02
CA THR A 290 20.78 -17.20 17.64
C THR A 290 22.01 -17.13 16.73
N VAL A 291 21.86 -17.42 15.43
CA VAL A 291 22.98 -17.33 14.46
C VAL A 291 23.53 -15.90 14.36
N LYS A 292 22.66 -14.87 14.33
CA LYS A 292 23.10 -13.47 14.33
C LYS A 292 23.85 -13.09 15.59
N MET A 293 23.42 -13.59 16.76
CA MET A 293 24.10 -13.35 18.04
C MET A 293 25.49 -13.97 18.06
N THR A 294 25.62 -15.22 17.61
CA THR A 294 26.93 -15.87 17.48
C THR A 294 27.84 -15.12 16.52
N GLY A 295 27.31 -14.66 15.38
CA GLY A 295 28.08 -13.87 14.41
C GLY A 295 28.64 -12.57 15.01
N VAL A 296 27.80 -11.80 15.69
CA VAL A 296 28.24 -10.56 16.38
C VAL A 296 29.28 -10.87 17.46
N MET A 297 29.08 -11.94 18.24
CA MET A 297 30.01 -12.36 19.28
C MET A 297 31.37 -12.75 18.69
N VAL A 298 31.41 -13.51 17.60
CA VAL A 298 32.67 -13.89 16.94
C VAL A 298 33.39 -12.67 16.37
N VAL A 299 32.67 -11.76 15.70
CA VAL A 299 33.24 -10.54 15.10
C VAL A 299 33.81 -9.59 16.17
N THR A 300 33.28 -9.61 17.40
CA THR A 300 33.76 -8.74 18.49
C THR A 300 34.83 -9.40 19.35
N LEU A 301 34.73 -10.70 19.62
CA LEU A 301 35.68 -11.43 20.46
C LEU A 301 37.00 -11.73 19.75
N LEU A 302 36.96 -12.12 18.46
CA LEU A 302 38.14 -12.51 17.71
C LEU A 302 39.18 -11.38 17.61
N PRO A 303 38.82 -10.12 17.25
CA PRO A 303 39.80 -9.02 17.22
C PRO A 303 40.33 -8.68 18.60
N ALA A 304 39.48 -8.70 19.63
CA ALA A 304 39.90 -8.44 21.01
C ALA A 304 40.95 -9.47 21.47
N LEU A 305 40.74 -10.75 21.16
CA LEU A 305 41.68 -11.82 21.46
C LEU A 305 43.01 -11.66 20.69
N LEU A 306 42.96 -11.28 19.40
CA LEU A 306 44.15 -11.01 18.60
C LEU A 306 44.95 -9.82 19.14
N ILE A 307 44.28 -8.77 19.60
CA ILE A 307 44.95 -7.60 20.21
C ILE A 307 45.65 -7.98 21.51
N ILE A 308 44.98 -8.75 22.38
CA ILE A 308 45.55 -9.16 23.67
C ILE A 308 46.74 -10.09 23.47
N THR A 309 46.58 -11.15 22.67
CA THR A 309 47.63 -12.17 22.46
C THR A 309 48.75 -11.64 21.56
N GLY A 310 48.41 -10.95 20.48
CA GLY A 310 49.37 -10.37 19.55
C GLY A 310 50.11 -9.17 20.15
N GLY A 311 49.44 -8.35 20.97
CA GLY A 311 50.02 -7.18 21.62
C GLY A 311 51.19 -7.52 22.54
N SER A 312 51.06 -8.56 23.38
CA SER A 312 52.17 -8.99 24.24
C SER A 312 53.35 -9.55 23.46
N GLY A 313 53.08 -10.31 22.38
CA GLY A 313 54.12 -10.84 21.50
C GLY A 313 54.87 -9.74 20.75
N PHE A 314 54.15 -8.74 20.25
CA PHE A 314 54.74 -7.60 19.53
C PHE A 314 55.60 -6.72 20.45
N VAL A 315 55.15 -6.46 21.68
CA VAL A 315 55.94 -5.72 22.68
C VAL A 315 57.22 -6.45 23.06
N ALA A 316 57.19 -7.79 23.18
CA ALA A 316 58.38 -8.59 23.47
C ALA A 316 59.41 -8.52 22.33
N LEU A 317 58.97 -8.61 21.07
CA LEU A 317 59.84 -8.49 19.89
C LEU A 317 60.51 -7.12 19.79
N LEU A 318 59.75 -6.04 20.02
CA LEU A 318 60.30 -4.68 20.00
C LEU A 318 61.38 -4.49 21.08
N ARG A 319 61.16 -5.01 22.29
CA ARG A 319 62.16 -4.95 23.37
C ARG A 319 63.43 -5.72 22.99
N GLY A 320 63.31 -6.92 22.45
CA GLY A 320 64.44 -7.71 21.99
C GLY A 320 65.25 -7.01 20.88
N MET A 321 64.58 -6.43 19.88
CA MET A 321 65.25 -5.66 18.83
C MET A 321 65.94 -4.39 19.37
N SER A 322 65.31 -3.69 20.32
CA SER A 322 65.90 -2.48 20.92
C SER A 322 67.15 -2.76 21.74
N GLN A 323 67.25 -3.93 22.40
CA GLN A 323 68.46 -4.34 23.10
C GLN A 323 69.60 -4.64 22.14
N VAL A 324 69.32 -5.32 21.02
CA VAL A 324 70.33 -5.63 20.00
C VAL A 324 70.81 -4.38 19.26
N MET A 325 69.94 -3.38 19.07
CA MET A 325 70.29 -2.13 18.37
C MET A 325 70.92 -1.07 19.30
N GLY A 326 70.85 -1.25 20.62
CA GLY A 326 71.45 -0.37 21.63
C GLY A 326 72.89 -0.74 22.05
N GLU A 327 73.42 -1.87 21.57
CA GLU A 327 74.79 -2.34 21.84
C GLU A 327 75.78 -2.12 20.66
N GLY A 328 75.47 -1.24 19.71
CA GLY A 328 76.37 -0.80 18.64
C GLY A 328 76.65 0.69 18.69
#